data_AF-A0A5J4J393-F1
#
_entry.id   AF-A0A5J4J393-F1
#
_cell.length_a   1.000
_cell.length_b   1.000
_cell.length_c   1.000
_cell.angle_alpha   90.00
_cell.angle_beta   90.00
_cell.angle_gamma   90.00
#
_symmetry.space_group_name_H-M   'P 1'
#
loop_
_entity.id
_entity.type
_entity.pdbx_description
1 polymer ?
#
loop_
_entity_poly.entity_id
_entity_poly.type
_entity_poly.pdbx_seq_one_letter_code
_entity_poly.pdbx_strand_id
1 'polypeptide(L)'
;MKIKILLFIGIIGLLQSCGGDDETGENVTPSTSIVNVTEITDFDAIVNVSIENAGSSAISDRGVVYGTTSNPTMADNNIAVEGSQTTFSVTINGLNAATNYFVRSYFIVDDEVAYSSSVDFITTNSCENNIFDGGIVLSNQDMVNEFGSNNYCEITGTLRISNFSNEPIIVDLSPLASISSVSGLVIDFNNHLTSLNGLENLQSTNSIDIYDNEILTDINALSNIVSSDIRLWIRENDALQNIDGLSGLTSLRADINAMIIENNTMLTNLNGLSNVVSIYGRVEIINNESLNSIEGFQSLQTVTNDFKLKLNPSLINLDGLENITSDMTLFRADNNISLVDFAALQTLLVLLN
;
A
#
# COMPACT_ATOMS: atom_id res chain seq x y z
N MET A 1 30.84 -83.95 -38.12
CA MET A 1 31.59 -84.95 -37.33
C MET A 1 31.17 -84.77 -35.88
N LYS A 2 30.58 -85.80 -35.26
CA LYS A 2 30.01 -85.77 -33.91
C LYS A 2 31.13 -85.61 -32.88
N ILE A 3 31.00 -84.68 -31.93
CA ILE A 3 31.62 -84.82 -30.62
C ILE A 3 30.56 -84.57 -29.55
N LYS A 4 30.20 -85.67 -28.88
CA LYS A 4 29.53 -85.67 -27.58
C LYS A 4 30.56 -85.28 -26.53
N ILE A 5 30.22 -84.37 -25.62
CA ILE A 5 30.86 -84.28 -24.31
C ILE A 5 29.76 -84.45 -23.27
N LEU A 6 29.97 -85.45 -22.41
CA LEU A 6 29.12 -85.83 -21.29
C LEU A 6 30.10 -86.13 -20.13
N LEU A 7 29.98 -85.41 -19.02
CA LEU A 7 30.08 -85.85 -17.59
C LEU A 7 30.40 -84.61 -16.70
N PHE A 8 29.60 -84.21 -15.70
CA PHE A 8 29.36 -84.80 -14.34
C PHE A 8 30.68 -84.89 -13.53
N ILE A 9 30.91 -84.35 -12.31
CA ILE A 9 30.11 -83.88 -11.14
C ILE A 9 31.00 -82.94 -10.30
N GLY A 10 30.41 -81.97 -9.59
CA GLY A 10 31.00 -81.32 -8.42
C GLY A 10 29.94 -80.58 -7.59
N ILE A 11 29.31 -81.28 -6.66
CA ILE A 11 28.25 -80.82 -5.73
C ILE A 11 28.86 -79.89 -4.68
N ILE A 12 28.12 -78.86 -4.22
CA ILE A 12 27.82 -78.54 -2.80
C ILE A 12 27.40 -77.07 -2.65
N GLY A 13 26.22 -76.84 -2.06
CA GLY A 13 25.92 -75.63 -1.30
C GLY A 13 24.81 -74.73 -1.85
N LEU A 14 23.55 -75.20 -1.84
CA LEU A 14 22.39 -74.30 -1.87
C LEU A 14 22.25 -73.65 -0.49
N LEU A 15 22.60 -72.37 -0.39
CA LEU A 15 22.14 -71.47 0.66
C LEU A 15 21.99 -70.06 0.10
N GLN A 16 20.80 -69.50 0.34
CA GLN A 16 20.42 -68.08 0.23
C GLN A 16 20.30 -67.53 -1.20
N SER A 17 19.40 -66.62 -1.54
CA SER A 17 18.41 -65.81 -0.83
C SER A 17 17.36 -65.40 -1.87
N CYS A 18 16.15 -65.03 -1.45
CA CYS A 18 15.14 -64.45 -2.33
C CYS A 18 15.73 -63.26 -3.11
N GLY A 19 15.52 -63.25 -4.43
CA GLY A 19 15.56 -62.02 -5.22
C GLY A 19 14.38 -61.17 -4.80
N GLY A 20 14.64 -60.15 -3.99
CA GLY A 20 13.82 -58.95 -3.99
C GLY A 20 14.28 -58.12 -5.16
N ASP A 21 13.40 -57.91 -6.13
CA ASP A 21 13.55 -56.84 -7.09
C ASP A 21 13.51 -55.52 -6.30
N ASP A 22 14.68 -54.98 -5.98
CA ASP A 22 14.79 -53.58 -5.55
C ASP A 22 14.40 -52.73 -6.76
N GLU A 23 13.15 -52.28 -6.78
CA GLU A 23 12.78 -51.09 -7.53
C GLU A 23 13.61 -49.95 -6.97
N THR A 24 14.72 -49.64 -7.64
CA THR A 24 15.47 -48.42 -7.42
C THR A 24 14.57 -47.26 -7.83
N GLY A 25 13.77 -46.76 -6.88
CA GLY A 25 13.13 -45.46 -7.01
C GLY A 25 14.23 -44.44 -7.24
N GLU A 26 14.29 -43.88 -8.45
CA GLU A 26 15.17 -42.75 -8.73
C GLU A 26 14.85 -41.67 -7.70
N ASN A 27 15.86 -41.24 -6.93
CA ASN A 27 15.72 -40.14 -6.00
C ASN A 27 15.58 -38.85 -6.82
N VAL A 28 14.34 -38.53 -7.21
CA VAL A 28 14.05 -37.39 -8.08
C VAL A 28 14.13 -36.12 -7.22
N THR A 29 15.16 -35.30 -7.46
CA THR A 29 15.38 -34.05 -6.73
C THR A 29 14.20 -33.10 -6.92
N PRO A 30 13.59 -32.58 -5.83
CA PRO A 30 12.50 -31.61 -5.92
C PRO A 30 12.91 -30.38 -6.76
N SER A 31 12.05 -29.96 -7.69
CA SER A 31 12.34 -28.87 -8.61
C SER A 31 11.09 -28.08 -9.00
N THR A 32 11.28 -26.78 -9.16
CA THR A 32 10.27 -25.81 -9.60
C THR A 32 10.91 -24.79 -10.53
N SER A 33 10.11 -24.20 -11.42
CA SER A 33 10.54 -23.23 -12.42
C SER A 33 9.61 -22.02 -12.45
N ILE A 34 10.18 -20.86 -12.79
CA ILE A 34 9.39 -19.72 -13.26
C ILE A 34 9.25 -19.88 -14.76
N VAL A 35 8.01 -20.03 -15.24
CA VAL A 35 7.69 -20.18 -16.65
C VAL A 35 7.95 -18.87 -17.39
N ASN A 36 7.42 -17.77 -16.86
CA ASN A 36 7.67 -16.40 -17.30
C ASN A 36 7.17 -15.40 -16.26
N VAL A 37 7.56 -14.15 -16.46
CA VAL A 37 6.95 -12.98 -15.80
C VAL A 37 6.23 -12.16 -16.88
N THR A 38 4.98 -11.84 -16.64
CA THR A 38 4.08 -11.16 -17.59
C THR A 38 3.38 -9.99 -16.90
N GLU A 39 2.66 -9.16 -17.67
CA GLU A 39 1.89 -8.03 -17.15
C GLU A 39 2.71 -7.13 -16.23
N ILE A 40 3.98 -6.91 -16.62
CA ILE A 40 4.90 -6.05 -15.87
C ILE A 40 4.47 -4.60 -16.12
N THR A 41 4.03 -3.94 -15.05
CA THR A 41 3.68 -2.52 -15.01
C THR A 41 4.70 -1.76 -14.18
N ASP A 42 4.40 -0.51 -13.85
CA ASP A 42 5.19 0.30 -12.94
C ASP A 42 5.16 -0.27 -11.50
N PHE A 43 4.05 -0.92 -11.12
CA PHE A 43 3.79 -1.34 -9.73
C PHE A 43 3.48 -2.83 -9.57
N ASP A 44 3.24 -3.56 -10.65
CA ASP A 44 2.76 -4.93 -10.58
C ASP A 44 3.48 -5.84 -11.58
N ALA A 45 3.47 -7.13 -11.30
CA ALA A 45 3.89 -8.18 -12.23
C ALA A 45 3.20 -9.51 -11.90
N ILE A 46 2.92 -10.31 -12.93
CA ILE A 46 2.40 -11.67 -12.75
C ILE A 46 3.51 -12.69 -13.01
N VAL A 47 3.77 -13.54 -12.02
CA VAL A 47 4.76 -14.61 -12.06
C VAL A 47 4.04 -15.94 -12.28
N ASN A 48 4.31 -16.61 -13.39
CA ASN A 48 3.75 -17.91 -13.70
C ASN A 48 4.73 -19.01 -13.31
N VAL A 49 4.29 -19.95 -12.48
CA VAL A 49 5.12 -20.95 -11.83
C VAL A 49 4.69 -22.35 -12.23
N SER A 50 5.67 -23.26 -12.34
CA SER A 50 5.46 -24.69 -12.54
C SER A 50 6.36 -25.50 -11.62
N ILE A 51 5.75 -26.33 -10.77
CA ILE A 51 6.42 -27.35 -9.96
C ILE A 51 6.59 -28.59 -10.84
N GLU A 52 7.82 -28.80 -11.30
CA GLU A 52 8.17 -29.88 -12.24
C GLU A 52 8.25 -31.23 -11.54
N ASN A 53 8.74 -31.23 -10.29
CA ASN A 53 8.84 -32.44 -9.49
C ASN A 53 8.74 -32.10 -8.00
N ALA A 54 7.70 -32.61 -7.33
CA ALA A 54 7.52 -32.48 -5.89
C ALA A 54 8.22 -33.59 -5.08
N GLY A 55 8.83 -34.58 -5.75
CA GLY A 55 9.30 -35.80 -5.11
C GLY A 55 8.14 -36.72 -4.71
N SER A 56 8.34 -37.58 -3.71
CA SER A 56 7.34 -38.55 -3.24
C SER A 56 6.45 -38.04 -2.09
N SER A 57 6.79 -36.89 -1.53
CA SER A 57 6.17 -36.34 -0.32
C SER A 57 5.21 -35.20 -0.68
N ALA A 58 4.24 -34.93 0.19
CA ALA A 58 3.26 -33.87 -0.02
C ALA A 58 3.90 -32.50 0.19
N ILE A 59 3.58 -31.53 -0.69
CA ILE A 59 4.04 -30.15 -0.51
C ILE A 59 3.17 -29.45 0.55
N SER A 60 3.84 -28.91 1.58
CA SER A 60 3.21 -28.26 2.73
C SER A 60 2.98 -26.76 2.53
N ASP A 61 3.79 -26.10 1.70
CA ASP A 61 3.64 -24.69 1.31
C ASP A 61 4.23 -24.43 -0.09
N ARG A 62 3.75 -23.40 -0.79
CA ARG A 62 4.24 -23.01 -2.12
C ARG A 62 4.00 -21.53 -2.36
N GLY A 63 4.80 -20.93 -3.24
CA GLY A 63 4.58 -19.54 -3.62
C GLY A 63 5.75 -18.93 -4.36
N VAL A 64 5.90 -17.62 -4.18
CA VAL A 64 6.94 -16.83 -4.83
C VAL A 64 7.61 -15.93 -3.80
N VAL A 65 8.94 -15.84 -3.89
CA VAL A 65 9.76 -14.88 -3.16
C VAL A 65 10.40 -13.88 -4.10
N TYR A 66 10.48 -12.61 -3.72
CA TYR A 66 11.00 -11.55 -4.57
C TYR A 66 11.72 -10.45 -3.79
N GLY A 67 12.62 -9.75 -4.47
CA GLY A 67 13.36 -8.62 -3.91
C GLY A 67 14.26 -7.94 -4.94
N THR A 68 14.92 -6.85 -4.56
CA THR A 68 15.88 -6.13 -5.43
C THR A 68 17.29 -6.70 -5.36
N THR A 69 17.51 -7.71 -4.52
CA THR A 69 18.76 -8.47 -4.43
C THR A 69 18.57 -9.85 -5.06
N SER A 70 19.59 -10.35 -5.75
CA SER A 70 19.52 -11.63 -6.44
C SER A 70 19.39 -12.81 -5.48
N ASN A 71 18.71 -13.87 -5.96
CA ASN A 71 18.41 -15.08 -5.21
C ASN A 71 17.60 -14.85 -3.92
N PRO A 72 16.42 -14.19 -3.99
CA PRO A 72 15.56 -14.01 -2.83
C PRO A 72 15.18 -15.34 -2.18
N THR A 73 14.83 -15.27 -0.89
CA THR A 73 14.45 -16.40 -0.04
C THR A 73 13.16 -16.07 0.71
N MET A 74 12.66 -17.04 1.47
CA MET A 74 11.49 -16.85 2.35
C MET A 74 11.68 -15.79 3.45
N ALA A 75 12.90 -15.30 3.67
CA ALA A 75 13.18 -14.18 4.58
C ALA A 75 12.99 -12.80 3.93
N ASP A 76 12.87 -12.74 2.61
CA ASP A 76 12.57 -11.53 1.84
C ASP A 76 11.04 -11.35 1.69
N ASN A 77 10.57 -10.66 0.65
CA ASN A 77 9.14 -10.61 0.38
C ASN A 77 8.66 -11.97 -0.13
N ASN A 78 7.58 -12.47 0.47
CA ASN A 78 7.02 -13.79 0.19
C ASN A 78 5.51 -13.72 -0.01
N ILE A 79 5.01 -14.36 -1.07
CA ILE A 79 3.58 -14.54 -1.34
C ILE A 79 3.30 -16.05 -1.45
N ALA A 80 2.66 -16.60 -0.43
CA ALA A 80 2.21 -17.99 -0.39
C ALA A 80 0.92 -18.19 -1.21
N VAL A 81 0.75 -19.39 -1.78
CA VAL A 81 -0.39 -19.77 -2.61
C VAL A 81 -1.06 -21.03 -2.07
N GLU A 82 -2.35 -20.94 -1.77
CA GLU A 82 -3.14 -22.07 -1.31
C GLU A 82 -3.50 -23.04 -2.45
N GLY A 83 -3.90 -24.26 -2.09
CA GLY A 83 -4.40 -25.28 -3.03
C GLY A 83 -3.43 -26.43 -3.25
N SER A 84 -3.56 -27.13 -4.36
CA SER A 84 -2.79 -28.35 -4.67
C SER A 84 -2.31 -28.39 -6.12
N GLN A 85 -2.42 -27.28 -6.86
CA GLN A 85 -1.97 -27.22 -8.24
C GLN A 85 -0.45 -27.23 -8.30
N THR A 86 0.09 -27.87 -9.34
CA THR A 86 1.52 -27.82 -9.67
C THR A 86 1.85 -26.64 -10.57
N THR A 87 0.87 -25.98 -11.17
CA THR A 87 1.02 -24.75 -11.95
C THR A 87 0.10 -23.68 -11.38
N PHE A 88 0.62 -22.46 -11.18
CA PHE A 88 -0.14 -21.35 -10.62
C PHE A 88 0.48 -20.01 -11.04
N SER A 89 -0.28 -18.93 -10.85
CA SER A 89 0.13 -17.56 -11.12
C SER A 89 0.09 -16.74 -9.83
N VAL A 90 1.08 -15.87 -9.63
CA VAL A 90 1.16 -14.97 -8.48
C VAL A 90 1.25 -13.54 -8.97
N THR A 91 0.31 -12.70 -8.58
CA THR A 91 0.40 -11.25 -8.78
C THR A 91 1.22 -10.65 -7.64
N ILE A 92 2.34 -10.01 -8.00
CA ILE A 92 3.10 -9.15 -7.09
C ILE A 92 2.58 -7.73 -7.32
N ASN A 93 2.15 -7.05 -6.25
CA ASN A 93 1.70 -5.66 -6.29
C ASN A 93 2.64 -4.76 -5.47
N GLY A 94 2.55 -3.44 -5.68
CA GLY A 94 3.28 -2.45 -4.88
C GLY A 94 4.80 -2.46 -5.12
N LEU A 95 5.23 -2.82 -6.32
CA LEU A 95 6.60 -2.68 -6.79
C LEU A 95 6.96 -1.20 -7.00
N ASN A 96 8.24 -0.89 -7.04
CA ASN A 96 8.71 0.43 -7.46
C ASN A 96 8.89 0.46 -8.98
N ALA A 97 8.51 1.56 -9.63
CA ALA A 97 8.73 1.77 -11.06
C ALA A 97 10.23 1.79 -11.41
N ALA A 98 10.57 1.51 -12.68
CA ALA A 98 11.95 1.51 -13.20
C ALA A 98 12.96 0.69 -12.36
N THR A 99 12.49 -0.34 -11.66
CA THR A 99 13.27 -1.09 -10.67
C THR A 99 13.47 -2.52 -11.11
N ASN A 100 14.71 -2.99 -11.05
CA ASN A 100 15.03 -4.40 -11.32
C ASN A 100 14.71 -5.26 -10.08
N TYR A 101 13.86 -6.26 -10.27
CA TYR A 101 13.51 -7.25 -9.26
C TYR A 101 14.01 -8.62 -9.67
N PHE A 102 14.35 -9.41 -8.66
CA PHE A 102 14.64 -10.83 -8.78
C PHE A 102 13.52 -11.61 -8.11
N VAL A 103 13.17 -12.74 -8.71
CA VAL A 103 12.07 -13.58 -8.25
C VAL A 103 12.46 -15.05 -8.33
N ARG A 104 11.98 -15.84 -7.36
CA ARG A 104 12.06 -17.31 -7.35
C ARG A 104 10.71 -17.88 -6.96
N SER A 105 10.34 -19.00 -7.57
CA SER A 105 9.30 -19.84 -6.99
C SER A 105 9.89 -20.68 -5.86
N TYR A 106 9.06 -21.01 -4.87
CA TYR A 106 9.42 -21.96 -3.82
C TYR A 106 8.28 -22.95 -3.58
N PHE A 107 8.64 -24.10 -3.02
CA PHE A 107 7.71 -24.97 -2.31
C PHE A 107 8.44 -25.72 -1.20
N ILE A 108 7.69 -26.20 -0.22
CA ILE A 108 8.21 -26.92 0.96
C ILE A 108 7.74 -28.37 0.90
N VAL A 109 8.68 -29.30 1.02
CA VAL A 109 8.45 -30.74 1.13
C VAL A 109 9.39 -31.28 2.19
N ASP A 110 8.87 -32.11 3.12
CA ASP A 110 9.64 -32.70 4.21
C ASP A 110 10.47 -31.66 5.02
N ASP A 111 9.86 -30.50 5.27
CA ASP A 111 10.44 -29.33 5.94
C ASP A 111 11.65 -28.67 5.23
N GLU A 112 11.96 -29.10 4.01
CA GLU A 112 13.01 -28.52 3.15
C GLU A 112 12.39 -27.61 2.08
N VAL A 113 13.04 -26.48 1.82
CA VAL A 113 12.58 -25.52 0.82
C VAL A 113 13.29 -25.74 -0.52
N ALA A 114 12.52 -26.10 -1.54
CA ALA A 114 12.99 -26.14 -2.91
C ALA A 114 12.72 -24.79 -3.60
N TYR A 115 13.74 -24.22 -4.24
CA TYR A 115 13.64 -22.97 -4.98
C TYR A 115 13.96 -23.17 -6.46
N SER A 116 13.33 -22.39 -7.33
CA SER A 116 13.78 -22.28 -8.72
C SER A 116 15.12 -21.55 -8.83
N SER A 117 15.69 -21.52 -10.04
CA SER A 117 16.63 -20.48 -10.42
C SER A 117 16.00 -19.08 -10.28
N SER A 118 16.83 -18.08 -10.00
CA SER A 118 16.42 -16.68 -9.96
C SER A 118 16.15 -16.17 -11.38
N VAL A 119 15.02 -15.53 -11.59
CA VAL A 119 14.68 -14.78 -12.81
C VAL A 119 14.60 -13.30 -12.44
N ASP A 120 15.13 -12.43 -13.29
CA ASP A 120 15.01 -10.98 -13.13
C ASP A 120 13.96 -10.39 -14.09
N PHE A 121 13.35 -9.28 -13.67
CA PHE A 121 12.50 -8.44 -14.51
C PHE A 121 12.61 -6.99 -14.05
N ILE A 122 12.35 -6.05 -14.96
CA ILE A 122 12.39 -4.61 -14.68
C ILE A 122 10.97 -4.08 -14.83
N THR A 123 10.44 -3.44 -13.79
CA THR A 123 9.16 -2.73 -13.86
C THR A 123 9.22 -1.62 -14.91
N THR A 124 8.09 -1.32 -15.52
CA THR A 124 8.06 -0.23 -16.50
C THR A 124 8.31 1.12 -15.84
N ASN A 125 8.55 2.12 -16.67
CA ASN A 125 8.52 3.51 -16.27
C ASN A 125 7.59 4.24 -17.22
N SER A 126 6.28 4.04 -17.04
CA SER A 126 5.28 4.67 -17.92
C SER A 126 5.40 6.20 -17.94
N CYS A 127 6.05 6.78 -16.92
CA CYS A 127 6.28 8.21 -16.78
C CYS A 127 7.59 8.77 -17.34
N GLU A 128 8.53 7.96 -17.82
CA GLU A 128 9.89 8.42 -18.15
C GLU A 128 9.95 9.62 -19.11
N ASN A 129 8.98 9.74 -20.01
CA ASN A 129 8.94 10.80 -21.03
C ASN A 129 7.87 11.87 -20.80
N ASN A 130 7.03 11.74 -19.77
CA ASN A 130 5.86 12.59 -19.55
C ASN A 130 5.90 13.22 -18.16
N ILE A 131 7.03 13.84 -17.83
CA ILE A 131 7.27 14.54 -16.56
C ILE A 131 7.18 16.05 -16.78
N PHE A 132 6.38 16.73 -15.97
CA PHE A 132 6.40 18.18 -15.85
C PHE A 132 7.39 18.59 -14.75
N ASP A 133 8.44 19.31 -15.14
CA ASP A 133 9.45 19.80 -14.19
C ASP A 133 9.00 21.11 -13.52
N GLY A 134 8.91 21.10 -12.19
CA GLY A 134 8.49 22.22 -11.36
C GLY A 134 7.04 22.11 -10.87
N GLY A 135 6.60 23.16 -10.18
CA GLY A 135 5.21 23.30 -9.72
C GLY A 135 4.34 24.03 -10.76
N ILE A 136 3.05 23.74 -10.74
CA ILE A 136 2.05 24.34 -11.63
C ILE A 136 0.85 24.82 -10.83
N VAL A 137 0.32 25.98 -11.22
CA VAL A 137 -0.96 26.50 -10.72
C VAL A 137 -1.95 26.49 -11.88
N LEU A 138 -3.04 25.73 -11.74
CA LEU A 138 -4.16 25.67 -12.68
C LEU A 138 -5.31 26.49 -12.09
N SER A 139 -5.54 27.68 -12.63
CA SER A 139 -6.47 28.64 -12.01
C SER A 139 -7.83 28.76 -12.69
N ASN A 140 -8.07 28.01 -13.75
CA ASN A 140 -9.34 27.94 -14.48
C ASN A 140 -9.41 26.66 -15.33
N GLN A 141 -10.59 26.36 -15.86
CA GLN A 141 -10.82 25.14 -16.65
C GLN A 141 -9.98 25.06 -17.93
N ASP A 142 -9.72 26.18 -18.61
CA ASP A 142 -8.92 26.18 -19.83
C ASP A 142 -7.48 25.73 -19.52
N MET A 143 -6.90 26.18 -18.42
CA MET A 143 -5.58 25.74 -17.96
C MET A 143 -5.57 24.25 -17.60
N VAL A 144 -6.62 23.75 -16.95
CA VAL A 144 -6.77 22.31 -16.64
C VAL A 144 -6.80 21.49 -17.92
N ASN A 145 -7.59 21.91 -18.90
CA ASN A 145 -7.72 21.25 -20.20
C ASN A 145 -6.40 21.30 -21.00
N GLU A 146 -5.76 22.46 -21.07
CA GLU A 146 -4.51 22.65 -21.80
C GLU A 146 -3.39 21.81 -21.17
N PHE A 147 -3.25 21.86 -19.84
CA PHE A 147 -2.25 21.08 -19.13
C PHE A 147 -2.47 19.57 -19.33
N GLY A 148 -3.70 19.10 -19.11
CA GLY A 148 -4.09 17.70 -19.29
C GLY A 148 -3.83 17.16 -20.70
N SER A 149 -3.94 18.00 -21.73
CA SER A 149 -3.66 17.59 -23.12
C SER A 149 -2.22 17.14 -23.38
N ASN A 150 -1.27 17.51 -22.50
CA ASN A 150 0.12 17.08 -22.58
C ASN A 150 0.33 15.65 -22.05
N ASN A 151 -0.66 15.05 -21.37
CA ASN A 151 -0.59 13.71 -20.78
C ASN A 151 0.63 13.53 -19.87
N TYR A 152 1.00 14.58 -19.12
CA TYR A 152 1.95 14.42 -18.02
C TYR A 152 1.40 13.42 -17.02
N CYS A 153 2.25 12.58 -16.48
CA CYS A 153 1.87 11.66 -15.40
C CYS A 153 2.62 11.94 -14.10
N GLU A 154 3.69 12.73 -14.15
CA GLU A 154 4.38 13.22 -12.97
C GLU A 154 4.54 14.74 -13.00
N ILE A 155 4.38 15.38 -11.84
CA ILE A 155 4.74 16.78 -11.59
C ILE A 155 5.79 16.79 -10.47
N THR A 156 7.02 17.19 -10.78
CA THR A 156 8.13 17.15 -9.79
C THR A 156 7.95 18.17 -8.66
N GLY A 157 7.10 19.18 -8.87
CA GLY A 157 6.69 20.16 -7.86
C GLY A 157 5.25 20.02 -7.40
N THR A 158 4.69 21.13 -6.91
CA THR A 158 3.31 21.19 -6.42
C THR A 158 2.33 21.35 -7.59
N LEU A 159 1.30 20.49 -7.63
CA LEU A 159 0.08 20.72 -8.39
C LEU A 159 -0.89 21.53 -7.53
N ARG A 160 -1.14 22.79 -7.92
CA ARG A 160 -2.14 23.63 -7.26
C ARG A 160 -3.31 23.91 -8.19
N ILE A 161 -4.51 23.49 -7.81
CA ILE A 161 -5.76 23.76 -8.52
C ILE A 161 -6.49 24.84 -7.73
N SER A 162 -6.56 26.05 -8.30
CA SER A 162 -6.92 27.24 -7.52
C SER A 162 -7.70 28.33 -8.25
N ASN A 163 -9.01 28.42 -8.05
CA ASN A 163 -9.90 29.30 -8.81
C ASN A 163 -10.16 30.68 -8.14
N PHE A 164 -9.11 31.41 -7.76
CA PHE A 164 -9.23 32.75 -7.14
C PHE A 164 -10.07 33.77 -7.92
N SER A 165 -10.10 33.68 -9.26
CA SER A 165 -10.80 34.66 -10.10
C SER A 165 -12.30 34.39 -10.24
N ASN A 166 -12.81 33.25 -9.73
CA ASN A 166 -14.18 32.74 -9.88
C ASN A 166 -14.68 32.62 -11.34
N GLU A 167 -13.90 32.99 -12.36
CA GLU A 167 -14.20 32.79 -13.78
C GLU A 167 -12.88 32.73 -14.60
N PRO A 168 -12.77 31.82 -15.59
CA PRO A 168 -13.63 30.65 -15.79
C PRO A 168 -13.55 29.69 -14.58
N ILE A 169 -14.69 29.18 -14.10
CA ILE A 169 -14.73 28.24 -12.98
C ILE A 169 -14.10 26.88 -13.32
N ILE A 170 -13.53 26.21 -12.33
CA ILE A 170 -13.06 24.82 -12.46
C ILE A 170 -14.19 23.89 -12.00
N VAL A 171 -14.63 22.99 -12.88
CA VAL A 171 -15.71 22.02 -12.59
C VAL A 171 -15.35 20.59 -12.97
N ASP A 172 -14.27 20.40 -13.72
CA ASP A 172 -13.86 19.10 -14.25
C ASP A 172 -12.35 18.93 -14.16
N LEU A 173 -11.89 17.93 -13.40
CA LEU A 173 -10.48 17.56 -13.32
C LEU A 173 -10.13 16.33 -14.15
N SER A 174 -11.08 15.74 -14.91
CA SER A 174 -10.83 14.58 -15.76
C SER A 174 -9.67 14.73 -16.76
N PRO A 175 -9.31 15.94 -17.26
CA PRO A 175 -8.09 16.11 -18.05
C PRO A 175 -6.80 15.75 -17.31
N LEU A 176 -6.81 15.72 -15.98
CA LEU A 176 -5.65 15.40 -15.13
C LEU A 176 -5.54 13.91 -14.81
N ALA A 177 -6.39 13.06 -15.39
CA ALA A 177 -6.43 11.63 -15.09
C ALA A 177 -5.12 10.89 -15.38
N SER A 178 -4.20 11.44 -16.17
CA SER A 178 -2.89 10.81 -16.38
C SER A 178 -1.93 10.98 -15.19
N ILE A 179 -2.19 11.92 -14.28
CA ILE A 179 -1.29 12.26 -13.18
C ILE A 179 -1.32 11.18 -12.09
N SER A 180 -0.17 10.57 -11.85
CA SER A 180 0.04 9.53 -10.83
C SER A 180 0.96 9.96 -9.68
N SER A 181 1.78 10.99 -9.87
CA SER A 181 2.71 11.49 -8.85
C SER A 181 2.81 13.01 -8.86
N VAL A 182 2.71 13.64 -7.69
CA VAL A 182 2.98 15.07 -7.50
C VAL A 182 3.76 15.29 -6.20
N SER A 183 4.73 16.20 -6.16
CA SER A 183 5.44 16.47 -4.89
C SER A 183 4.52 17.06 -3.82
N GLY A 184 3.53 17.87 -4.22
CA GLY A 184 2.46 18.34 -3.32
C GLY A 184 1.16 18.58 -4.06
N LEU A 185 0.05 18.27 -3.42
CA LEU A 185 -1.29 18.53 -3.91
C LEU A 185 -1.91 19.68 -3.12
N VAL A 186 -2.32 20.74 -3.82
CA VAL A 186 -3.05 21.86 -3.24
C VAL A 186 -4.35 22.07 -4.02
N ILE A 187 -5.50 21.96 -3.35
CA ILE A 187 -6.82 22.25 -3.90
C ILE A 187 -7.42 23.39 -3.10
N ASP A 188 -7.51 24.58 -3.67
CA ASP A 188 -8.02 25.73 -2.94
C ASP A 188 -8.88 26.73 -3.71
N PHE A 189 -9.78 27.41 -3.01
CA PHE A 189 -10.67 28.43 -3.61
C PHE A 189 -11.51 27.92 -4.80
N ASN A 190 -11.88 26.63 -4.82
CA ASN A 190 -12.72 26.06 -5.89
C ASN A 190 -14.19 25.98 -5.46
N ASN A 191 -14.85 27.14 -5.43
CA ASN A 191 -16.24 27.29 -4.96
C ASN A 191 -17.32 26.62 -5.81
N HIS A 192 -16.94 25.96 -6.92
CA HIS A 192 -17.84 25.24 -7.82
C HIS A 192 -17.45 23.76 -8.00
N LEU A 193 -16.34 23.33 -7.41
CA LEU A 193 -15.85 21.97 -7.54
C LEU A 193 -16.46 21.10 -6.43
N THR A 194 -17.34 20.17 -6.81
CA THR A 194 -18.05 19.31 -5.86
C THR A 194 -17.29 18.02 -5.54
N SER A 195 -16.36 17.62 -6.40
CA SER A 195 -15.58 16.38 -6.28
C SER A 195 -14.18 16.53 -6.87
N LEU A 196 -13.23 15.71 -6.41
CA LEU A 196 -11.88 15.61 -7.00
C LEU A 196 -11.76 14.59 -8.14
N ASN A 197 -12.88 14.15 -8.73
CA ASN A 197 -12.90 13.20 -9.83
C ASN A 197 -12.04 13.68 -11.01
N GLY A 198 -11.20 12.79 -11.53
CA GLY A 198 -10.09 13.09 -12.43
C GLY A 198 -8.71 12.97 -11.79
N LEU A 199 -8.62 12.81 -10.47
CA LEU A 199 -7.36 12.55 -9.74
C LEU A 199 -7.21 11.10 -9.27
N GLU A 200 -8.03 10.17 -9.75
CA GLU A 200 -8.09 8.78 -9.29
C GLU A 200 -6.77 8.02 -9.46
N ASN A 201 -5.92 8.43 -10.40
CA ASN A 201 -4.65 7.77 -10.65
C ASN A 201 -3.52 8.29 -9.77
N LEU A 202 -3.75 9.31 -8.94
CA LEU A 202 -2.75 9.86 -8.04
C LEU A 202 -2.42 8.84 -6.94
N GLN A 203 -1.17 8.39 -6.90
CA GLN A 203 -0.69 7.33 -6.00
C GLN A 203 0.31 7.84 -4.97
N SER A 204 1.04 8.92 -5.28
CA SER A 204 2.06 9.46 -4.40
C SER A 204 2.03 10.98 -4.32
N THR A 205 2.20 11.48 -3.08
CA THR A 205 2.50 12.89 -2.82
C THR A 205 3.19 13.07 -1.47
N ASN A 206 3.88 14.21 -1.26
CA ASN A 206 4.48 14.54 0.04
C ASN A 206 3.56 15.42 0.90
N SER A 207 2.51 16.01 0.31
CA SER A 207 1.53 16.79 1.08
C SER A 207 0.19 16.89 0.38
N ILE A 208 -0.88 16.89 1.18
CA ILE A 208 -2.25 17.15 0.75
C ILE A 208 -2.77 18.38 1.50
N ASP A 209 -3.03 19.45 0.76
CA ASP A 209 -3.67 20.66 1.26
C ASP A 209 -4.99 20.88 0.52
N ILE A 210 -6.11 20.75 1.22
CA ILE A 210 -7.45 20.98 0.65
C ILE A 210 -8.12 22.05 1.50
N TYR A 211 -8.28 23.25 0.96
CA TYR A 211 -8.88 24.33 1.73
C TYR A 211 -9.66 25.37 0.95
N ASP A 212 -10.60 26.06 1.59
CA ASP A 212 -11.45 27.06 0.93
C ASP A 212 -12.23 26.48 -0.27
N ASN A 213 -12.80 25.28 -0.13
CA ASN A 213 -13.68 24.66 -1.15
C ASN A 213 -15.07 24.43 -0.56
N GLU A 214 -15.86 25.50 -0.47
CA GLU A 214 -17.12 25.56 0.30
C GLU A 214 -18.11 24.42 -0.05
N ILE A 215 -18.18 24.03 -1.32
CA ILE A 215 -19.14 23.03 -1.82
C ILE A 215 -18.51 21.65 -2.12
N LEU A 216 -17.24 21.43 -1.80
CA LEU A 216 -16.56 20.17 -2.04
C LEU A 216 -17.12 19.10 -1.09
N THR A 217 -17.75 18.08 -1.66
CA THR A 217 -18.36 16.99 -0.89
C THR A 217 -17.61 15.67 -0.98
N ASP A 218 -16.77 15.50 -2.01
CA ASP A 218 -16.20 14.21 -2.36
C ASP A 218 -14.70 14.32 -2.70
N ILE A 219 -13.88 13.61 -1.93
CA ILE A 219 -12.43 13.49 -2.14
C ILE A 219 -12.00 12.04 -2.43
N ASN A 220 -12.93 11.14 -2.77
CA ASN A 220 -12.66 9.72 -2.95
C ASN A 220 -11.67 9.41 -4.08
N ALA A 221 -11.50 10.32 -5.03
CA ALA A 221 -10.45 10.21 -6.04
C ALA A 221 -9.04 10.07 -5.43
N LEU A 222 -8.83 10.45 -4.17
CA LEU A 222 -7.54 10.32 -3.49
C LEU A 222 -7.28 8.92 -2.90
N SER A 223 -8.21 7.97 -3.02
CA SER A 223 -8.15 6.67 -2.33
C SER A 223 -6.95 5.80 -2.73
N ASN A 224 -6.37 6.05 -3.90
CA ASN A 224 -5.21 5.33 -4.42
C ASN A 224 -3.87 5.90 -3.93
N ILE A 225 -3.88 6.99 -3.16
CA ILE A 225 -2.68 7.52 -2.53
C ILE A 225 -2.25 6.58 -1.41
N VAL A 226 -1.22 5.79 -1.66
CA VAL A 226 -0.55 4.95 -0.66
C VAL A 226 0.75 5.64 -0.29
N SER A 227 0.67 6.55 0.67
CA SER A 227 1.81 7.38 1.08
C SER A 227 2.03 7.37 2.59
N SER A 228 3.30 7.50 2.94
CA SER A 228 3.78 7.62 4.32
C SER A 228 4.52 8.94 4.48
N ASP A 229 4.50 9.48 5.69
CA ASP A 229 5.24 10.67 6.10
C ASP A 229 4.86 11.94 5.32
N ILE A 230 3.57 12.08 5.01
CA ILE A 230 3.03 13.26 4.33
C ILE A 230 2.51 14.31 5.32
N ARG A 231 2.42 15.56 4.88
CA ARG A 231 1.68 16.61 5.60
C ARG A 231 0.22 16.65 5.12
N LEU A 232 -0.74 16.74 6.04
CA LEU A 232 -2.17 16.74 5.72
C LEU A 232 -2.90 17.94 6.33
N TRP A 233 -3.33 18.90 5.50
CA TRP A 233 -4.17 20.01 5.93
C TRP A 233 -5.52 20.01 5.18
N ILE A 234 -6.61 19.89 5.93
CA ILE A 234 -7.98 19.98 5.41
C ILE A 234 -8.69 21.08 6.17
N ARG A 235 -8.92 22.23 5.53
CA ARG A 235 -9.47 23.41 6.22
C ARG A 235 -10.57 24.10 5.43
N GLU A 236 -11.61 24.61 6.07
CA GLU A 236 -12.58 25.48 5.36
C GLU A 236 -13.24 24.79 4.15
N ASN A 237 -13.60 23.50 4.30
CA ASN A 237 -14.40 22.74 3.32
C ASN A 237 -15.76 22.40 3.93
N ASP A 238 -16.64 23.39 3.98
CA ASP A 238 -17.88 23.33 4.77
C ASP A 238 -18.81 22.17 4.41
N ALA A 239 -18.91 21.82 3.12
CA ALA A 239 -19.76 20.72 2.66
C ALA A 239 -19.15 19.31 2.81
N LEU A 240 -17.87 19.20 3.18
CA LEU A 240 -17.17 17.92 3.25
C LEU A 240 -17.62 17.11 4.47
N GLN A 241 -18.21 15.93 4.25
CA GLN A 241 -18.83 15.12 5.32
C GLN A 241 -17.93 14.03 5.92
N ASN A 242 -16.96 13.55 5.13
CA ASN A 242 -15.99 12.53 5.51
C ASN A 242 -14.68 12.77 4.74
N ILE A 243 -13.65 12.00 5.10
CA ILE A 243 -12.34 12.02 4.46
C ILE A 243 -11.94 10.63 3.98
N ASP A 244 -12.90 9.78 3.62
CA ASP A 244 -12.70 8.34 3.35
C ASP A 244 -11.74 8.09 2.18
N GLY A 245 -11.64 9.05 1.24
CA GLY A 245 -10.62 9.07 0.20
C GLY A 245 -9.17 9.10 0.69
N LEU A 246 -8.90 9.23 1.99
CA LEU A 246 -7.56 9.19 2.57
C LEU A 246 -7.17 7.82 3.15
N SER A 247 -7.97 6.78 2.95
CA SER A 247 -7.76 5.46 3.58
C SER A 247 -6.41 4.80 3.26
N GLY A 248 -5.70 5.23 2.21
CA GLY A 248 -4.37 4.71 1.87
C GLY A 248 -3.21 5.28 2.71
N LEU A 249 -3.44 6.30 3.54
CA LEU A 249 -2.40 6.93 4.34
C LEU A 249 -2.00 6.08 5.55
N THR A 250 -0.69 5.97 5.80
CA THR A 250 -0.13 5.12 6.88
C THR A 250 0.65 5.90 7.94
N SER A 251 1.27 7.03 7.58
CA SER A 251 1.88 7.95 8.53
C SER A 251 1.85 9.39 8.03
N LEU A 252 1.91 10.34 8.96
CA LEU A 252 2.01 11.76 8.67
C LEU A 252 3.29 12.34 9.28
N ARG A 253 3.92 13.31 8.61
CA ARG A 253 5.14 13.96 9.10
C ARG A 253 5.24 15.42 8.65
N ALA A 254 5.59 16.29 9.58
CA ALA A 254 6.12 17.61 9.30
C ALA A 254 6.94 18.12 10.49
N ASP A 255 7.86 19.05 10.26
CA ASP A 255 8.69 19.64 11.32
C ASP A 255 7.86 20.33 12.43
N ILE A 256 6.68 20.85 12.06
CA ILE A 256 5.80 21.59 12.98
C ILE A 256 4.40 20.99 12.98
N ASN A 257 3.60 21.24 11.94
CA ASN A 257 2.18 20.84 11.89
C ASN A 257 1.99 19.72 10.87
N ALA A 258 2.03 18.48 11.32
CA ALA A 258 1.85 17.31 10.46
C ALA A 258 0.39 17.18 9.99
N MET A 259 -0.56 17.48 10.88
CA MET A 259 -1.99 17.36 10.58
C MET A 259 -2.78 18.56 11.10
N ILE A 260 -3.56 19.17 10.22
CA ILE A 260 -4.53 20.22 10.57
C ILE A 260 -5.87 19.88 9.92
N ILE A 261 -6.91 19.68 10.73
CA ILE A 261 -8.29 19.51 10.27
C ILE A 261 -9.12 20.60 10.94
N GLU A 262 -9.42 21.67 10.22
CA GLU A 262 -10.00 22.88 10.82
C GLU A 262 -11.17 23.47 10.03
N ASN A 263 -12.23 23.94 10.69
CA ASN A 263 -13.34 24.62 10.01
C ASN A 263 -13.99 23.78 8.89
N ASN A 264 -14.18 22.47 9.08
CA ASN A 264 -14.98 21.65 8.15
C ASN A 264 -16.33 21.36 8.82
N THR A 265 -17.29 22.27 8.64
CA THR A 265 -18.51 22.32 9.46
C THR A 265 -19.38 21.06 9.35
N MET A 266 -19.45 20.40 8.19
CA MET A 266 -20.20 19.15 7.99
C MET A 266 -19.38 17.87 8.22
N LEU A 267 -18.08 17.96 8.53
CA LEU A 267 -17.24 16.77 8.72
C LEU A 267 -17.69 16.00 9.96
N THR A 268 -18.10 14.74 9.79
CA THR A 268 -18.73 13.96 10.87
C THR A 268 -17.78 13.00 11.59
N ASN A 269 -16.75 12.53 10.90
CA ASN A 269 -15.80 11.53 11.39
C ASN A 269 -14.44 11.65 10.68
N LEU A 270 -13.45 10.87 11.14
CA LEU A 270 -12.09 10.81 10.58
C LEU A 270 -11.74 9.42 10.03
N ASN A 271 -12.72 8.60 9.61
CA ASN A 271 -12.52 7.18 9.29
C ASN A 271 -11.52 6.93 8.16
N GLY A 272 -11.37 7.87 7.23
CA GLY A 272 -10.31 7.83 6.23
C GLY A 272 -8.89 7.79 6.79
N LEU A 273 -8.67 8.00 8.10
CA LEU A 273 -7.36 7.89 8.74
C LEU A 273 -7.15 6.55 9.48
N SER A 274 -8.03 5.56 9.29
CA SER A 274 -8.02 4.28 10.04
C SER A 274 -6.74 3.46 9.91
N ASN A 275 -5.93 3.73 8.89
CA ASN A 275 -4.65 3.04 8.62
C ASN A 275 -3.43 3.86 9.08
N VAL A 276 -3.63 5.07 9.60
CA VAL A 276 -2.54 5.90 10.11
C VAL A 276 -2.06 5.37 11.46
N VAL A 277 -0.79 4.93 11.50
CA VAL A 277 -0.15 4.37 12.69
C VAL A 277 0.68 5.42 13.44
N SER A 278 1.26 6.37 12.72
CA SER A 278 2.20 7.34 13.28
C SER A 278 1.99 8.76 12.73
N ILE A 279 2.02 9.75 13.61
CA ILE A 279 2.02 11.16 13.26
C ILE A 279 3.24 11.83 13.91
N TYR A 280 4.20 12.22 13.09
CA TYR A 280 5.41 12.93 13.52
C TYR A 280 5.24 14.43 13.31
N GLY A 281 4.68 15.11 14.30
CA GLY A 281 4.38 16.54 14.28
C GLY A 281 3.08 16.85 15.01
N ARG A 282 2.79 18.13 15.18
CA ARG A 282 1.57 18.58 15.84
C ARG A 282 0.32 18.12 15.09
N VAL A 283 -0.68 17.71 15.87
CA VAL A 283 -2.06 17.45 15.45
C VAL A 283 -2.98 18.57 15.95
N GLU A 284 -3.67 19.25 15.04
CA GLU A 284 -4.73 20.22 15.38
C GLU A 284 -6.05 19.83 14.70
N ILE A 285 -7.08 19.52 15.50
CA ILE A 285 -8.44 19.26 15.03
C ILE A 285 -9.35 20.29 15.68
N ILE A 286 -9.76 21.30 14.91
CA ILE A 286 -10.33 22.54 15.45
C ILE A 286 -11.60 22.95 14.73
N ASN A 287 -12.64 23.33 15.47
CA ASN A 287 -13.83 23.95 14.88
C ASN A 287 -14.51 23.11 13.78
N ASN A 288 -14.56 21.79 13.94
CA ASN A 288 -15.34 20.90 13.08
C ASN A 288 -16.68 20.62 13.78
N GLU A 289 -17.68 21.46 13.51
CA GLU A 289 -18.92 21.52 14.30
C GLU A 289 -19.68 20.19 14.35
N SER A 290 -19.73 19.45 13.24
CA SER A 290 -20.45 18.16 13.14
C SER A 290 -19.60 16.94 13.54
N LEU A 291 -18.33 17.13 13.86
CA LEU A 291 -17.39 16.05 14.16
C LEU A 291 -17.80 15.39 15.47
N ASN A 292 -18.35 14.19 15.38
CA ASN A 292 -18.89 13.46 16.52
C ASN A 292 -18.05 12.22 16.89
N SER A 293 -17.15 11.79 16.01
CA SER A 293 -16.26 10.64 16.24
C SER A 293 -14.84 10.89 15.71
N ILE A 294 -13.85 10.39 16.44
CA ILE A 294 -12.43 10.32 16.02
C ILE A 294 -11.92 8.87 15.97
N GLU A 295 -12.83 7.89 15.86
CA GLU A 295 -12.50 6.45 15.79
C GLU A 295 -11.59 6.09 14.61
N GLY A 296 -11.51 6.96 13.60
CA GLY A 296 -10.50 6.89 12.56
C GLY A 296 -9.05 6.83 13.08
N PHE A 297 -8.78 7.15 14.34
CA PHE A 297 -7.46 6.95 14.94
C PHE A 297 -7.23 5.57 15.56
N GLN A 298 -8.12 4.59 15.42
CA GLN A 298 -7.99 3.27 16.04
C GLN A 298 -6.65 2.54 15.83
N SER A 299 -5.91 2.79 14.74
CA SER A 299 -4.58 2.22 14.48
C SER A 299 -3.42 3.10 14.98
N LEU A 300 -3.71 4.31 15.43
CA LEU A 300 -2.74 5.33 15.81
C LEU A 300 -2.02 4.91 17.11
N GLN A 301 -0.71 4.78 17.00
CA GLN A 301 0.16 4.37 18.11
C GLN A 301 1.11 5.49 18.52
N THR A 302 1.61 6.25 17.55
CA THR A 302 2.62 7.30 17.80
C THR A 302 2.10 8.67 17.38
N VAL A 303 2.17 9.63 18.30
CA VAL A 303 2.05 11.06 18.02
C VAL A 303 3.21 11.79 18.68
N THR A 304 3.97 12.58 17.95
CA THR A 304 4.98 13.46 18.55
C THR A 304 4.43 14.88 18.70
N ASN A 305 5.04 15.68 19.59
CA ASN A 305 4.61 17.07 19.88
C ASN A 305 3.20 17.16 20.48
N ASP A 306 2.43 18.19 20.09
CA ASP A 306 1.13 18.50 20.70
C ASP A 306 -0.01 17.80 19.94
N PHE A 307 -0.99 17.30 20.67
CA PHE A 307 -2.29 16.86 20.15
C PHE A 307 -3.38 17.77 20.71
N LYS A 308 -4.09 18.47 19.83
CA LYS A 308 -5.08 19.48 20.20
C LYS A 308 -6.43 19.22 19.55
N LEU A 309 -7.41 18.95 20.40
CA LEU A 309 -8.84 18.91 20.07
C LEU A 309 -9.49 20.18 20.62
N LYS A 310 -9.94 21.08 19.76
CA LYS A 310 -10.53 22.34 20.23
C LYS A 310 -11.79 22.73 19.47
N LEU A 311 -12.82 23.19 20.17
CA LEU A 311 -14.04 23.70 19.52
C LEU A 311 -14.72 22.66 18.60
N ASN A 312 -14.73 21.37 18.96
CA ASN A 312 -15.52 20.35 18.25
C ASN A 312 -16.75 20.01 19.12
N PRO A 313 -17.82 20.82 19.07
CA PRO A 313 -18.92 20.75 20.01
C PRO A 313 -19.71 19.44 19.94
N SER A 314 -19.68 18.71 18.82
CA SER A 314 -20.41 17.44 18.65
C SER A 314 -19.62 16.20 19.10
N LEU A 315 -18.33 16.34 19.43
CA LEU A 315 -17.48 15.22 19.84
C LEU A 315 -17.89 14.71 21.23
N ILE A 316 -18.19 13.41 21.35
CA ILE A 316 -18.81 12.82 22.57
C ILE A 316 -17.79 12.08 23.43
N ASN A 317 -16.85 11.39 22.79
CA ASN A 317 -15.83 10.55 23.41
C ASN A 317 -14.48 10.74 22.70
N LEU A 318 -13.46 10.01 23.15
CA LEU A 318 -12.13 9.97 22.55
C LEU A 318 -11.80 8.60 21.98
N ASP A 319 -12.82 7.84 21.61
CA ASP A 319 -12.66 6.49 21.09
C ASP A 319 -11.82 6.53 19.81
N GLY A 320 -10.88 5.60 19.67
CA GLY A 320 -9.82 5.62 18.67
C GLY A 320 -8.45 6.06 19.21
N LEU A 321 -8.36 6.68 20.40
CA LEU A 321 -7.05 7.06 20.99
C LEU A 321 -6.45 6.00 21.93
N GLU A 322 -7.08 4.84 22.08
CA GLU A 322 -6.72 3.82 23.08
C GLU A 322 -5.31 3.26 22.86
N ASN A 323 -4.90 3.15 21.60
CA ASN A 323 -3.66 2.49 21.19
C ASN A 323 -2.44 3.42 21.19
N ILE A 324 -2.62 4.69 21.55
CA ILE A 324 -1.53 5.65 21.58
C ILE A 324 -0.56 5.33 22.73
N THR A 325 0.69 5.04 22.39
CA THR A 325 1.79 4.73 23.31
C THR A 325 2.87 5.82 23.32
N SER A 326 2.51 7.03 22.90
CA SER A 326 3.44 8.02 22.33
C SER A 326 4.20 8.95 23.30
N ASP A 327 5.29 9.56 22.79
CA ASP A 327 6.04 10.68 23.37
C ASP A 327 5.37 12.07 23.13
N MET A 328 4.05 12.18 23.27
CA MET A 328 3.37 13.48 23.13
C MET A 328 3.91 14.48 24.16
N THR A 329 4.21 15.69 23.72
CA THR A 329 4.57 16.80 24.62
C THR A 329 3.35 17.26 25.40
N LEU A 330 2.18 17.28 24.76
CA LEU A 330 0.96 17.77 25.36
C LEU A 330 -0.31 17.29 24.65
N PHE A 331 -1.27 16.80 25.43
CA PHE A 331 -2.65 16.59 24.97
C PHE A 331 -3.55 17.73 25.50
N ARG A 332 -4.32 18.39 24.63
CA ARG A 332 -5.33 19.40 25.00
C ARG A 332 -6.67 19.11 24.36
N ALA A 333 -7.72 19.07 25.18
CA ALA A 333 -9.11 18.99 24.74
C ALA A 333 -9.91 20.18 25.31
N ASP A 334 -9.98 21.28 24.56
CA ASP A 334 -10.58 22.53 25.02
C ASP A 334 -11.90 22.85 24.28
N ASN A 335 -12.94 23.26 25.00
CA ASN A 335 -14.22 23.70 24.40
C ASN A 335 -14.89 22.66 23.48
N ASN A 336 -14.75 21.36 23.77
CA ASN A 336 -15.53 20.29 23.13
C ASN A 336 -16.73 19.99 24.04
N ILE A 337 -17.82 20.76 23.90
CA ILE A 337 -18.88 20.86 24.92
C ILE A 337 -19.67 19.56 25.17
N SER A 338 -19.72 18.65 24.19
CA SER A 338 -20.37 17.34 24.33
C SER A 338 -19.43 16.25 24.84
N LEU A 339 -18.13 16.54 25.01
CA LEU A 339 -17.13 15.57 25.39
C LEU A 339 -17.30 15.19 26.87
N VAL A 340 -17.73 13.95 27.11
CA VAL A 340 -18.02 13.43 28.46
C VAL A 340 -17.27 12.15 28.79
N ASP A 341 -16.78 11.42 27.79
CA ASP A 341 -16.03 10.18 27.97
C ASP A 341 -14.54 10.36 27.64
N PHE A 342 -13.69 9.93 28.57
CA PHE A 342 -12.23 10.02 28.50
C PHE A 342 -11.57 8.64 28.69
N ALA A 343 -12.33 7.54 28.59
CA ALA A 343 -11.83 6.18 28.82
C ALA A 343 -10.62 5.83 27.94
N ALA A 344 -10.60 6.32 26.69
CA ALA A 344 -9.49 6.10 25.77
C ALA A 344 -8.14 6.67 26.24
N LEU A 345 -8.12 7.61 27.19
CA LEU A 345 -6.87 8.18 27.73
C LEU A 345 -6.24 7.35 28.85
N GLN A 346 -6.83 6.21 29.24
CA GLN A 346 -6.27 5.38 30.33
C GLN A 346 -4.85 4.91 30.04
N THR A 347 -4.54 4.56 28.78
CA THR A 347 -3.19 4.19 28.33
C THR A 347 -2.24 5.38 28.33
N LEU A 348 -2.73 6.57 27.99
CA LEU A 348 -1.95 7.81 27.93
C LEU A 348 -1.51 8.32 29.33
N LEU A 349 -2.37 8.19 30.34
CA LEU A 349 -2.10 8.65 31.70
C LEU A 349 -1.01 7.85 32.43
N VAL A 350 -0.70 6.63 31.97
CA VAL A 350 0.38 5.80 32.54
C VAL A 350 1.77 6.29 32.12
N LEU A 351 1.89 7.03 31.01
CA LEU A 351 3.16 7.48 30.43
C LEU A 351 3.61 8.88 30.90
N LEU A 352 2.72 9.66 31.53
CA LEU A 352 2.98 11.03 31.99
C LEU A 352 3.36 11.16 33.48
N ASN A 353 3.56 10.03 34.17
CA ASN A 353 4.04 9.96 35.57
C ASN A 353 5.48 9.47 35.65
#